data_AF-A0A081BWH5-F1
#
_entry.id   AF-A0A081BWH5-F1
#
_cell.length_a   1.000
_cell.length_b   1.000
_cell.length_c   1.000
_cell.angle_alpha   90.00
_cell.angle_beta   90.00
_cell.angle_gamma   90.00
#
_symmetry.space_group_name_H-M   'P 1'
#
loop_
_entity.id
_entity.type
_entity.pdbx_description
1 polymer ?
#
loop_
_entity_poly.entity_id
_entity_poly.type
_entity_poly.pdbx_seq_one_letter_code
_entity_poly.pdbx_strand_id
1 'polypeptide(L)'
;MAHTHTHTESTTSATRLFLTVLLNLLITVVEIIGGILSGSLSLISDALHNLSDAVAIVISYIAIKLSVRPNTERYTFGLKRAEILAAILNSGALIGIGVFLFKEAYHRFVAPQPIAGGLMLGVAVVGLTANVIGTLLLRQGAKGNMNIRSAYLHLFSDAISSVAVILGGVAIYYLNIAWIDPLLTVLIAAYIIYESLEIVKEAVNVLLMGAPETVSLQRVQQELEALPGVQNIHHVHVWRMNEQDIHFEAHVDVEDMPVSACQQISRQIEDKLHELYEITHVTLQFECNRCELKGLVYNHQHK
;
A
#
# COMPACT_ATOMS: atom_id res chain seq x y z
N MET A 1 -20.94 2.68 39.22
CA MET A 1 -21.26 2.56 37.79
C MET A 1 -20.12 1.80 37.16
N ALA A 2 -20.36 0.53 36.80
CA ALA A 2 -19.36 -0.33 36.19
C ALA A 2 -19.28 -0.03 34.69
N HIS A 3 -18.09 0.32 34.20
CA HIS A 3 -17.82 0.41 32.78
C HIS A 3 -17.65 -1.01 32.22
N THR A 4 -18.66 -1.49 31.50
CA THR A 4 -18.59 -2.73 30.74
C THR A 4 -17.79 -2.47 29.46
N HIS A 5 -16.53 -2.92 29.44
CA HIS A 5 -15.71 -2.88 28.24
C HIS A 5 -16.15 -3.97 27.26
N THR A 6 -16.59 -3.53 26.08
CA THR A 6 -16.92 -4.30 24.87
C THR A 6 -15.71 -5.07 24.35
N HIS A 7 -15.47 -6.28 24.86
CA HIS A 7 -14.44 -7.21 24.36
C HIS A 7 -14.97 -8.23 23.33
N THR A 8 -16.25 -8.21 22.98
CA THR A 8 -16.89 -9.19 22.07
C THR A 8 -16.79 -8.82 20.59
N GLU A 9 -16.66 -7.54 20.23
CA GLU A 9 -16.56 -7.15 18.81
C GLU A 9 -15.18 -7.41 18.20
N SER A 10 -14.10 -7.26 18.96
CA SER A 10 -12.73 -7.41 18.45
C SER A 10 -12.36 -8.86 18.10
N THR A 11 -12.81 -9.82 18.92
CA THR A 11 -12.57 -11.25 18.68
C THR A 11 -13.36 -11.76 17.47
N THR A 12 -14.62 -11.33 17.34
CA THR A 12 -15.50 -11.70 16.22
C THR A 12 -14.95 -11.19 14.88
N SER A 13 -14.38 -9.98 14.86
CA SER A 13 -13.74 -9.39 13.69
C SER A 13 -12.51 -10.20 13.23
N ALA A 14 -11.61 -10.54 14.16
CA ALA A 14 -10.40 -11.30 13.86
C ALA A 14 -10.71 -12.70 13.31
N THR A 15 -11.71 -13.38 13.89
CA THR A 15 -12.16 -14.69 13.39
C THR A 15 -12.76 -14.60 11.98
N ARG A 16 -13.55 -13.56 11.68
CA ARG A 16 -14.11 -13.34 10.33
C ARG A 16 -13.02 -13.07 9.30
N LEU A 17 -12.02 -12.24 9.63
CA LEU A 17 -10.86 -12.00 8.77
C LEU A 17 -10.08 -13.30 8.52
N PHE A 18 -9.78 -14.06 9.57
CA PHE A 18 -9.08 -15.35 9.43
C PHE A 18 -9.84 -16.34 8.55
N LEU A 19 -11.15 -16.49 8.77
CA LEU A 19 -12.00 -17.35 7.93
C LEU A 19 -12.00 -16.91 6.48
N THR A 20 -11.98 -15.60 6.23
CA THR A 20 -11.98 -15.05 4.88
C THR A 20 -10.64 -15.30 4.17
N VAL A 21 -9.51 -15.14 4.86
CA VAL A 21 -8.18 -15.48 4.33
C VAL A 21 -8.08 -16.98 4.03
N LEU A 22 -8.56 -17.83 4.95
CA LEU A 22 -8.56 -19.27 4.75
C LEU A 22 -9.43 -19.69 3.56
N LEU A 23 -10.62 -19.07 3.44
CA LEU A 23 -11.51 -19.27 2.31
C LEU A 23 -10.79 -18.89 1.01
N ASN A 24 -10.21 -17.69 0.92
CA ASN A 24 -9.48 -17.22 -0.27
C ASN A 24 -8.38 -18.21 -0.69
N LEU A 25 -7.54 -18.64 0.26
CA LEU A 25 -6.48 -19.61 0.01
C LEU A 25 -6.99 -20.94 -0.56
N LEU A 26 -8.12 -21.45 -0.05
CA LEU A 26 -8.71 -22.69 -0.56
C LEU A 26 -9.21 -22.52 -2.00
N ILE A 27 -9.81 -21.38 -2.33
CA ILE A 27 -10.29 -21.08 -3.68
C ILE A 27 -9.13 -20.89 -4.63
N THR A 28 -8.08 -20.20 -4.21
CA THR A 28 -6.84 -20.06 -5.00
C THR A 28 -6.33 -21.42 -5.47
N VAL A 29 -6.33 -22.44 -4.59
CA VAL A 29 -5.94 -23.80 -4.97
C VAL A 29 -6.91 -24.40 -6.00
N VAL A 30 -8.22 -24.22 -5.82
CA VAL A 30 -9.24 -24.67 -6.76
C VAL A 30 -9.09 -23.97 -8.13
N GLU A 31 -8.77 -22.68 -8.16
CA GLU A 31 -8.57 -21.90 -9.38
C GLU A 31 -7.26 -22.25 -10.09
N ILE A 32 -6.16 -22.53 -9.37
CA ILE A 32 -4.92 -23.05 -9.96
C ILE A 32 -5.21 -24.39 -10.64
N ILE A 33 -5.82 -25.34 -9.93
CA ILE A 33 -6.14 -26.67 -10.47
C ILE A 33 -7.13 -26.53 -11.64
N GLY A 34 -8.17 -25.72 -11.47
CA GLY A 34 -9.19 -25.45 -12.46
C GLY A 34 -8.64 -24.78 -13.72
N GLY A 35 -7.74 -23.82 -13.57
CA GLY A 35 -7.07 -23.12 -14.66
C GLY A 35 -6.16 -24.05 -15.46
N ILE A 36 -5.37 -24.89 -14.77
CA ILE A 36 -4.52 -25.90 -15.44
C ILE A 36 -5.37 -26.92 -16.20
N LEU A 37 -6.39 -27.49 -15.54
CA LEU A 37 -7.25 -28.53 -16.14
C LEU A 37 -8.14 -27.99 -17.26
N SER A 38 -8.63 -26.75 -17.14
CA SER A 38 -9.44 -26.11 -18.20
C SER A 38 -8.59 -25.55 -19.33
N GLY A 39 -7.29 -25.35 -19.06
CA GLY A 39 -6.40 -24.57 -19.89
C GLY A 39 -6.70 -23.07 -19.86
N SER A 40 -7.51 -22.52 -18.95
CA SER A 40 -7.80 -21.07 -18.92
C SER A 40 -6.64 -20.29 -18.29
N LEU A 41 -6.08 -19.34 -19.04
CA LEU A 41 -5.07 -18.42 -18.51
C LEU A 41 -5.72 -17.36 -17.60
N SER A 42 -6.97 -16.97 -17.84
CA SER A 42 -7.63 -15.97 -16.98
C SER A 42 -7.86 -16.51 -15.57
N LEU A 43 -8.23 -17.79 -15.42
CA LEU A 43 -8.32 -18.44 -14.11
C LEU A 43 -6.96 -18.55 -13.42
N ILE A 44 -5.89 -18.88 -14.15
CA ILE A 44 -4.53 -18.90 -13.59
C ILE A 44 -4.12 -17.49 -13.15
N SER A 45 -4.50 -16.46 -13.90
CA SER A 45 -4.19 -15.06 -13.57
C SER A 45 -4.83 -14.63 -12.25
N ASP A 46 -6.13 -14.90 -12.10
CA ASP A 46 -6.90 -14.62 -10.87
C ASP A 46 -6.31 -15.38 -9.68
N ALA A 47 -5.98 -16.66 -9.87
CA ALA A 47 -5.38 -17.46 -8.81
C ALA A 47 -3.98 -16.99 -8.40
N LEU A 48 -3.14 -16.59 -9.37
CA LEU A 48 -1.80 -16.07 -9.07
C LEU A 48 -1.85 -14.72 -8.34
N HIS A 49 -2.84 -13.88 -8.65
CA HIS A 49 -3.10 -12.65 -7.89
C HIS A 49 -3.46 -12.98 -6.43
N ASN A 50 -4.49 -13.79 -6.23
CA ASN A 50 -4.96 -14.21 -4.90
C ASN A 50 -3.85 -14.89 -4.06
N LEU A 51 -3.02 -15.74 -4.70
CA LEU A 51 -1.88 -16.38 -4.06
C LEU A 51 -0.83 -15.36 -3.64
N SER A 52 -0.54 -14.40 -4.51
CA SER A 52 0.45 -13.36 -4.24
C SER A 52 0.01 -12.47 -3.08
N ASP A 53 -1.28 -12.15 -2.95
CA ASP A 53 -1.82 -11.40 -1.82
C ASP A 53 -1.68 -12.18 -0.50
N ALA A 54 -1.93 -13.48 -0.51
CA ALA A 54 -1.72 -14.31 0.66
C ALA A 54 -0.23 -14.37 1.08
N VAL A 55 0.68 -14.46 0.11
CA VAL A 55 2.13 -14.39 0.35
C VAL A 55 2.52 -13.00 0.85
N ALA A 56 1.96 -11.93 0.28
CA ALA A 56 2.19 -10.55 0.69
C ALA A 56 1.84 -10.35 2.17
N ILE A 57 0.72 -10.88 2.64
CA ILE A 57 0.32 -10.82 4.06
C ILE A 57 1.39 -11.43 4.96
N VAL A 58 1.96 -12.59 4.58
CA VAL A 58 3.01 -13.25 5.37
C VAL A 58 4.28 -12.41 5.40
N ILE A 59 4.70 -11.89 4.24
CA ILE A 59 5.90 -11.04 4.14
C ILE A 59 5.69 -9.75 4.94
N SER A 60 4.53 -9.09 4.81
CA SER A 60 4.17 -7.89 5.55
C SER A 60 4.13 -8.13 7.04
N TYR A 61 3.61 -9.27 7.51
CA TYR A 61 3.65 -9.63 8.92
C TYR A 61 5.09 -9.73 9.47
N ILE A 62 5.99 -10.35 8.70
CA ILE A 62 7.42 -10.43 9.07
C ILE A 62 8.04 -9.02 9.07
N ALA A 63 7.72 -8.20 8.09
CA ALA A 63 8.23 -6.83 7.96
C ALA A 63 7.78 -5.94 9.12
N ILE A 64 6.50 -5.98 9.50
CA ILE A 64 5.95 -5.29 10.67
C ILE A 64 6.65 -5.77 11.94
N LYS A 65 6.84 -7.08 12.12
CA LYS A 65 7.57 -7.61 13.28
C LYS A 65 9.02 -7.10 13.33
N LEU A 66 9.62 -6.82 12.17
CA LEU A 66 10.96 -6.25 12.08
C LEU A 66 10.96 -4.74 12.37
N SER A 67 9.95 -4.00 11.90
CA SER A 67 9.83 -2.54 12.03
C SER A 67 9.57 -2.08 13.48
N VAL A 68 8.92 -2.93 14.29
CA VAL A 68 8.66 -2.66 15.71
C VAL A 68 9.80 -3.07 16.65
N ARG A 69 10.91 -3.61 16.12
CA ARG A 69 12.06 -3.95 16.98
C ARG A 69 12.68 -2.70 17.60
N PRO A 70 13.20 -2.79 18.85
CA PRO A 70 13.93 -1.69 19.46
C PRO A 70 15.10 -1.22 18.58
N ASN A 71 15.36 0.09 18.62
CA ASN A 71 16.50 0.68 17.91
C ASN A 71 17.81 0.16 18.49
N THR A 72 18.86 0.18 17.68
CA THR A 72 20.21 -0.27 18.06
C THR A 72 21.22 0.79 17.66
N GLU A 73 22.45 0.74 18.20
CA GLU A 73 23.51 1.67 17.79
C GLU A 73 23.82 1.61 16.29
N ARG A 74 23.68 0.43 15.67
CA ARG A 74 23.85 0.24 14.22
C ARG A 74 22.64 0.74 13.42
N TYR A 75 21.44 0.60 13.95
CA TYR A 75 20.18 1.01 13.33
C TYR A 75 19.47 2.01 14.25
N THR A 76 19.92 3.26 14.21
CA THR A 76 19.50 4.32 15.14
C THR A 76 18.04 4.71 14.99
N PHE A 77 17.50 4.61 13.76
CA PHE A 77 16.07 4.74 13.46
C PHE A 77 15.32 3.40 13.44
N GLY A 78 15.97 2.31 13.86
CA GLY A 78 15.41 0.96 13.80
C GLY A 78 15.29 0.42 12.38
N LEU A 79 14.42 -0.58 12.20
CA LEU A 79 14.21 -1.28 10.93
C LEU A 79 12.87 -0.91 10.28
N LYS A 80 12.46 0.34 10.45
CA LYS A 80 11.16 0.87 10.00
C LYS A 80 10.90 0.66 8.50
N ARG A 81 11.93 0.80 7.66
CA ARG A 81 11.85 0.59 6.21
C ARG A 81 11.69 -0.86 5.76
N ALA A 82 11.70 -1.83 6.67
CA ALA A 82 11.42 -3.23 6.32
C ALA A 82 10.07 -3.39 5.62
N GLU A 83 9.06 -2.62 6.04
CA GLU A 83 7.72 -2.59 5.42
C GLU A 83 7.79 -2.10 3.97
N ILE A 84 8.54 -1.03 3.72
CA ILE A 84 8.73 -0.46 2.38
C ILE A 84 9.44 -1.47 1.45
N LEU A 85 10.46 -2.17 1.96
CA LEU A 85 11.15 -3.21 1.21
C LEU A 85 10.23 -4.40 0.90
N ALA A 86 9.38 -4.81 1.85
CA ALA A 86 8.39 -5.85 1.62
C ALA A 86 7.39 -5.44 0.52
N ALA A 87 6.89 -4.21 0.54
CA ALA A 87 5.99 -3.68 -0.48
C ALA A 87 6.61 -3.70 -1.88
N ILE A 88 7.88 -3.32 -2.03
CA ILE A 88 8.61 -3.36 -3.31
C ILE A 88 8.80 -4.79 -3.79
N LEU A 89 9.21 -5.70 -2.90
CA LEU A 89 9.40 -7.11 -3.27
C LEU A 89 8.10 -7.74 -3.76
N ASN A 90 6.99 -7.50 -3.05
CA ASN A 90 5.67 -8.01 -3.42
C ASN A 90 5.21 -7.44 -4.77
N SER A 91 5.23 -6.11 -4.90
CA SER A 91 4.77 -5.44 -6.12
C SER A 91 5.67 -5.78 -7.32
N GLY A 92 6.97 -5.92 -7.11
CA GLY A 92 7.91 -6.38 -8.14
C GLY A 92 7.61 -7.81 -8.61
N ALA A 93 7.25 -8.71 -7.69
CA ALA A 93 6.83 -10.06 -8.04
C ALA A 93 5.54 -10.06 -8.87
N LEU A 94 4.53 -9.27 -8.47
CA LEU A 94 3.28 -9.11 -9.23
C LEU A 94 3.51 -8.54 -10.63
N ILE A 95 4.39 -7.54 -10.78
CA ILE A 95 4.79 -7.02 -12.10
C ILE A 95 5.43 -8.13 -12.94
N GLY A 96 6.32 -8.94 -12.34
CA GLY A 96 6.94 -10.08 -13.01
C GLY A 96 5.91 -11.11 -13.49
N ILE A 97 4.93 -11.44 -12.63
CA ILE A 97 3.81 -12.33 -12.97
C ILE A 97 2.97 -11.73 -14.11
N GLY A 98 2.63 -10.45 -14.02
CA GLY A 98 1.86 -9.75 -15.06
C GLY A 98 2.56 -9.80 -16.42
N VAL A 99 3.86 -9.49 -16.48
CA VAL A 99 4.66 -9.57 -17.72
C VAL A 99 4.70 -11.00 -18.28
N PHE A 100 4.81 -12.00 -17.40
CA PHE A 100 4.72 -13.41 -17.81
C PHE A 100 3.35 -13.74 -18.41
N LEU A 101 2.26 -13.30 -17.79
CA LEU A 101 0.90 -13.51 -18.30
C LEU A 101 0.66 -12.82 -19.65
N PHE A 102 1.20 -11.62 -19.86
CA PHE A 102 1.18 -10.96 -21.16
C PHE A 102 1.83 -11.79 -22.26
N LYS A 103 3.00 -12.38 -21.97
CA LYS A 103 3.69 -13.27 -22.89
C LYS A 103 2.85 -14.50 -23.24
N GLU A 104 2.26 -15.16 -22.24
CA GLU A 104 1.43 -16.34 -22.44
C GLU A 104 0.14 -16.01 -23.21
N ALA A 105 -0.51 -14.88 -22.88
CA ALA A 105 -1.69 -14.42 -23.61
C ALA A 105 -1.37 -14.10 -25.08
N TYR A 106 -0.22 -13.47 -25.36
CA TYR A 106 0.25 -13.25 -26.74
C TYR A 106 0.41 -14.57 -27.50
N HIS A 107 1.06 -15.57 -26.89
CA HIS A 107 1.19 -16.89 -27.51
C HIS A 107 -0.16 -17.53 -27.83
N ARG A 108 -1.17 -17.31 -26.97
CA ARG A 108 -2.53 -17.82 -27.18
C ARG A 108 -3.35 -17.07 -28.22
N PHE A 109 -3.09 -15.79 -28.43
CA PHE A 109 -3.66 -15.06 -29.56
C PHE A 109 -3.11 -15.58 -30.90
N VAL A 110 -1.82 -15.88 -30.95
CA VAL A 110 -1.17 -16.38 -32.18
C VAL A 110 -1.53 -17.85 -32.46
N ALA A 111 -1.59 -18.68 -31.41
CA ALA A 111 -1.95 -20.09 -31.51
C ALA A 111 -3.07 -20.42 -30.51
N PRO A 112 -4.34 -20.23 -30.89
CA PRO A 112 -5.47 -20.52 -30.02
C PRO A 112 -5.49 -21.98 -29.58
N GLN A 113 -5.61 -22.19 -28.27
CA GLN A 113 -5.77 -23.52 -27.69
C GLN A 113 -7.23 -23.72 -27.25
N PRO A 114 -7.76 -24.95 -27.33
CA PRO A 114 -9.10 -25.23 -26.84
C PRO A 114 -9.13 -25.05 -25.31
N ILE A 115 -10.20 -24.43 -24.83
CA ILE A 115 -10.44 -24.20 -23.40
C ILE A 115 -11.67 -24.99 -23.01
N ALA A 116 -11.59 -25.75 -21.92
CA ALA A 116 -12.74 -26.45 -21.38
C ALA A 116 -13.68 -25.45 -20.68
N GLY A 117 -14.46 -24.71 -21.48
CA GLY A 117 -15.30 -23.60 -21.02
C GLY A 117 -16.28 -23.98 -19.90
N GLY A 118 -16.78 -25.22 -19.88
CA GLY A 118 -17.65 -25.70 -18.80
C GLY A 118 -16.92 -25.84 -17.45
N LEU A 119 -15.68 -26.34 -17.47
CA LEU A 119 -14.84 -26.42 -16.26
C LEU A 119 -14.41 -25.03 -15.81
N MET A 120 -14.01 -24.17 -16.75
CA MET A 120 -13.67 -22.77 -16.48
C MET A 120 -14.84 -22.04 -15.81
N LEU A 121 -16.04 -22.15 -16.38
CA LEU A 121 -17.25 -21.53 -15.85
C LEU A 121 -17.58 -22.04 -14.43
N GLY A 122 -17.53 -23.36 -14.22
CA GLY A 122 -17.79 -23.96 -12.91
C GLY A 122 -16.85 -23.43 -11.83
N VAL A 123 -15.55 -23.35 -12.14
CA VAL A 123 -14.54 -22.84 -11.22
C VAL A 123 -14.73 -21.34 -10.96
N ALA A 124 -14.98 -20.55 -12.01
CA ALA A 124 -15.22 -19.10 -11.87
C ALA A 124 -16.48 -18.80 -11.01
N VAL A 125 -17.53 -19.62 -11.12
CA VAL A 125 -18.72 -19.51 -10.25
C VAL A 125 -18.40 -19.83 -8.80
N VAL A 126 -17.57 -20.85 -8.53
CA VAL A 126 -17.11 -21.17 -7.18
C VAL A 126 -16.30 -20.01 -6.59
N GLY A 127 -15.37 -19.44 -7.37
CA GLY A 127 -14.58 -18.27 -6.98
C GLY A 127 -15.46 -17.07 -6.65
N LEU A 128 -16.36 -16.67 -7.57
CA LEU A 128 -17.32 -15.59 -7.34
C LEU A 128 -18.15 -15.81 -6.08
N THR A 129 -18.70 -17.02 -5.91
CA THR A 129 -19.55 -17.35 -4.76
C THR A 129 -18.81 -17.08 -3.46
N ALA A 130 -17.54 -17.47 -3.40
CA ALA A 130 -16.76 -17.31 -2.21
C ALA A 130 -16.25 -15.87 -1.98
N ASN A 131 -15.89 -15.13 -3.03
CA ASN A 131 -15.60 -13.69 -2.92
C ASN A 131 -16.83 -12.93 -2.42
N VAL A 132 -18.03 -13.29 -2.88
CA VAL A 132 -19.30 -12.74 -2.38
C VAL A 132 -19.53 -13.12 -0.92
N ILE A 133 -19.32 -14.37 -0.52
CA ILE A 133 -19.44 -14.80 0.88
C ILE A 133 -18.46 -14.01 1.77
N GLY A 134 -17.18 -13.91 1.39
CA GLY A 134 -16.17 -13.14 2.12
C GLY A 134 -16.56 -11.66 2.24
N THR A 135 -16.99 -11.05 1.14
CA THR A 135 -17.51 -9.67 1.10
C THR A 135 -18.67 -9.48 2.07
N LEU A 136 -19.65 -10.39 2.08
CA LEU A 136 -20.81 -10.31 2.99
C LEU A 136 -20.42 -10.52 4.45
N LEU A 137 -19.46 -11.42 4.75
CA LEU A 137 -18.94 -11.65 6.10
C LEU A 137 -18.26 -10.41 6.68
N LEU A 138 -17.53 -9.66 5.85
CA LEU A 138 -16.79 -8.46 6.28
C LEU A 138 -17.65 -7.18 6.27
N ARG A 139 -18.80 -7.16 5.58
CA ARG A 139 -19.64 -5.96 5.39
C ARG A 139 -19.98 -5.21 6.67
N GLN A 140 -20.31 -5.92 7.75
CA GLN A 140 -20.64 -5.27 9.03
C GLN A 140 -19.40 -4.66 9.70
N GLY A 141 -18.27 -5.38 9.67
CA GLY A 141 -17.01 -4.91 10.27
C GLY A 141 -16.37 -3.75 9.50
N ALA A 142 -16.60 -3.67 8.19
CA ALA A 142 -16.08 -2.61 7.32
C ALA A 142 -16.56 -1.20 7.70
N LYS A 143 -17.66 -1.06 8.45
CA LYS A 143 -18.18 0.25 8.88
C LYS A 143 -17.39 0.86 10.04
N GLY A 144 -16.76 0.03 10.87
CA GLY A 144 -16.10 0.46 12.11
C GLY A 144 -14.58 0.29 12.12
N ASN A 145 -14.00 -0.35 11.09
CA ASN A 145 -12.58 -0.66 11.06
C ASN A 145 -12.01 -0.52 9.65
N MET A 146 -11.00 0.32 9.49
CA MET A 146 -10.36 0.61 8.21
C MET A 146 -9.68 -0.62 7.59
N ASN A 147 -9.06 -1.48 8.40
CA ASN A 147 -8.41 -2.70 7.91
C ASN A 147 -9.45 -3.70 7.37
N ILE A 148 -10.59 -3.84 8.04
CA ILE A 148 -11.70 -4.66 7.54
C ILE A 148 -12.33 -4.03 6.30
N ARG A 149 -12.43 -2.70 6.27
CA ARG A 149 -12.96 -1.98 5.10
C ARG A 149 -12.08 -2.20 3.87
N SER A 150 -10.76 -2.14 4.03
CA SER A 150 -9.80 -2.44 2.97
C SER A 150 -9.98 -3.86 2.45
N ALA A 151 -9.97 -4.86 3.34
CA ALA A 151 -10.20 -6.26 2.97
C ALA A 151 -11.58 -6.49 2.30
N TYR A 152 -12.63 -5.80 2.75
CA TYR A 152 -13.96 -5.83 2.14
C TYR A 152 -13.97 -5.28 0.71
N LEU A 153 -13.31 -4.13 0.49
CA LEU A 153 -13.24 -3.50 -0.83
C LEU A 153 -12.41 -4.32 -1.83
N HIS A 154 -11.36 -4.97 -1.34
CA HIS A 154 -10.53 -5.87 -2.14
C HIS A 154 -11.37 -7.08 -2.64
N LEU A 155 -12.00 -7.85 -1.74
CA LEU A 155 -12.84 -8.99 -2.13
C LEU A 155 -14.03 -8.61 -3.01
N PHE A 156 -14.57 -7.41 -2.82
CA PHE A 156 -15.62 -6.88 -3.69
C PHE A 156 -15.10 -6.62 -5.11
N SER A 157 -13.87 -6.11 -5.24
CA SER A 157 -13.21 -5.90 -6.53
C SER A 157 -12.89 -7.23 -7.21
N ASP A 158 -12.43 -8.24 -6.45
CA ASP A 158 -12.21 -9.59 -6.96
C ASP A 158 -13.52 -10.22 -7.45
N ALA A 159 -14.62 -10.04 -6.71
CA ALA A 159 -15.93 -10.50 -7.15
C ALA A 159 -16.33 -9.86 -8.50
N ILE A 160 -16.04 -8.58 -8.72
CA ILE A 160 -16.28 -7.91 -10.02
C ILE A 160 -15.40 -8.53 -11.11
N SER A 161 -14.12 -8.79 -10.82
CA SER A 161 -13.21 -9.47 -11.74
C SER A 161 -13.72 -10.88 -12.11
N SER A 162 -14.16 -11.68 -11.13
CA SER A 162 -14.72 -13.02 -11.36
C SER A 162 -15.96 -12.99 -12.25
N VAL A 163 -16.78 -11.92 -12.20
CA VAL A 163 -17.92 -11.75 -13.13
C VAL A 163 -17.44 -11.64 -14.58
N ALA A 164 -16.36 -10.91 -14.85
CA ALA A 164 -15.78 -10.82 -16.18
C ALA A 164 -15.31 -12.20 -16.69
N VAL A 165 -14.68 -12.99 -15.81
CA VAL A 165 -14.25 -14.37 -16.12
C VAL A 165 -15.45 -15.29 -16.39
N ILE A 166 -16.53 -15.19 -15.62
CA ILE A 166 -17.78 -15.95 -15.85
C ILE A 166 -18.38 -15.60 -17.21
N LEU A 167 -18.50 -14.30 -17.54
CA LEU A 167 -19.02 -13.86 -18.83
C LEU A 167 -18.16 -14.39 -19.99
N GLY A 168 -16.83 -14.41 -19.80
CA GLY A 168 -15.91 -15.04 -20.73
C GLY A 168 -16.12 -16.54 -20.86
N GLY A 169 -16.28 -17.26 -19.75
CA GLY A 169 -16.57 -18.68 -19.73
C GLY A 169 -17.88 -19.04 -20.42
N VAL A 170 -18.93 -18.23 -20.23
CA VAL A 170 -20.23 -18.37 -20.94
C VAL A 170 -20.02 -18.19 -22.45
N ALA A 171 -19.29 -17.15 -22.87
CA ALA A 171 -19.01 -16.92 -24.29
C ALA A 171 -18.15 -18.03 -24.91
N ILE A 172 -17.14 -18.54 -24.20
CA ILE A 172 -16.32 -19.67 -24.66
C ILE A 172 -17.17 -20.94 -24.77
N TYR A 173 -18.01 -21.22 -23.77
CA TYR A 173 -18.82 -22.45 -23.75
C TYR A 173 -19.92 -22.48 -24.82
N TYR A 174 -20.67 -21.39 -24.98
CA TYR A 174 -21.80 -21.36 -25.92
C TYR A 174 -21.43 -20.89 -27.33
N LEU A 175 -20.47 -19.96 -27.45
CA LEU A 175 -20.11 -19.34 -28.73
C LEU A 175 -18.80 -19.91 -29.31
N ASN A 176 -18.08 -20.77 -28.57
CA ASN A 176 -16.78 -21.35 -28.95
C ASN A 176 -15.70 -20.29 -29.28
N ILE A 177 -15.77 -19.13 -28.63
CA ILE A 177 -14.85 -18.01 -28.88
C ILE A 177 -13.65 -18.08 -27.92
N ALA A 178 -12.65 -18.91 -28.27
CA ALA A 178 -11.50 -19.18 -27.40
C ALA A 178 -10.56 -17.97 -27.18
N TRP A 179 -10.57 -16.95 -28.05
CA TRP A 179 -9.71 -15.77 -27.89
C TRP A 179 -10.13 -14.85 -26.73
N ILE A 180 -11.31 -15.04 -26.15
CA ILE A 180 -11.78 -14.24 -25.02
C ILE A 180 -10.92 -14.47 -23.77
N ASP A 181 -10.45 -15.70 -23.53
CA ASP A 181 -9.58 -16.01 -22.39
C ASP A 181 -8.27 -15.21 -22.41
N PRO A 182 -7.45 -15.22 -23.48
CA PRO A 182 -6.25 -14.38 -23.51
C PRO A 182 -6.55 -12.87 -23.49
N LEU A 183 -7.72 -12.41 -23.97
CA LEU A 183 -8.13 -11.02 -23.75
C LEU A 183 -8.35 -10.72 -22.28
N LEU A 184 -9.11 -11.57 -21.57
CA LEU A 184 -9.35 -11.42 -20.14
C LEU A 184 -8.05 -11.49 -19.34
N THR A 185 -7.15 -12.42 -19.68
CA THR A 185 -5.80 -12.50 -19.12
C THR A 185 -5.03 -11.18 -19.27
N VAL A 186 -5.04 -10.58 -20.46
CA VAL A 186 -4.40 -9.28 -20.71
C VAL A 186 -5.00 -8.18 -19.85
N LEU A 187 -6.33 -8.12 -19.74
CA LEU A 187 -7.01 -7.10 -18.95
C LEU A 187 -6.69 -7.23 -17.46
N ILE A 188 -6.75 -8.45 -16.92
CA ILE A 188 -6.42 -8.74 -15.52
C ILE A 188 -4.93 -8.46 -15.25
N ALA A 189 -4.03 -8.91 -16.12
CA ALA A 189 -2.60 -8.65 -15.97
C ALA A 189 -2.26 -7.15 -16.05
N ALA A 190 -2.92 -6.39 -16.95
CA ALA A 190 -2.76 -4.94 -17.04
C ALA A 190 -3.19 -4.24 -15.74
N TYR A 191 -4.31 -4.66 -15.17
CA TYR A 191 -4.82 -4.14 -13.91
C TYR A 191 -3.84 -4.41 -12.75
N ILE A 192 -3.38 -5.65 -12.60
CA ILE A 192 -2.40 -6.04 -11.57
C ILE A 192 -1.10 -5.23 -11.69
N ILE A 193 -0.59 -5.05 -12.91
CA ILE A 193 0.63 -4.25 -13.13
C ILE A 193 0.38 -2.78 -12.77
N TYR A 194 -0.77 -2.21 -13.15
CA TYR A 194 -1.11 -0.83 -12.83
C TYR A 194 -1.10 -0.58 -11.31
N GLU A 195 -1.81 -1.42 -10.54
CA GLU A 195 -1.83 -1.32 -9.07
C GLU A 195 -0.42 -1.49 -8.48
N SER A 196 0.33 -2.48 -8.96
CA SER A 196 1.69 -2.75 -8.48
C SER A 196 2.64 -1.59 -8.75
N LEU A 197 2.52 -0.90 -9.88
CA LEU A 197 3.35 0.25 -10.23
C LEU A 197 3.07 1.46 -9.33
N GLU A 198 1.82 1.65 -8.89
CA GLU A 198 1.45 2.70 -7.94
C GLU A 198 2.15 2.47 -6.59
N ILE A 199 2.09 1.25 -6.06
CA ILE A 199 2.75 0.85 -4.81
C ILE A 199 4.28 1.01 -4.93
N VAL A 200 4.87 0.59 -6.06
CA VAL A 200 6.32 0.75 -6.28
C VAL A 200 6.72 2.22 -6.28
N LYS A 201 5.94 3.10 -6.92
CA LYS A 201 6.24 4.55 -6.95
C LYS A 201 6.23 5.13 -5.55
N GLU A 202 5.22 4.83 -4.75
CA GLU A 202 5.12 5.32 -3.37
C GLU A 202 6.28 4.79 -2.51
N ALA A 203 6.57 3.50 -2.60
CA ALA A 203 7.65 2.89 -1.83
C ALA A 203 9.03 3.42 -2.24
N VAL A 204 9.27 3.64 -3.54
CA VAL A 204 10.49 4.27 -4.04
C VAL A 204 10.59 5.72 -3.56
N ASN A 205 9.49 6.48 -3.53
CA ASN A 205 9.48 7.83 -2.98
C ASN A 205 9.94 7.85 -1.51
N VAL A 206 9.45 6.92 -0.68
CA VAL A 206 9.90 6.76 0.72
C VAL A 206 11.40 6.40 0.79
N LEU A 207 11.87 5.47 -0.06
CA LEU A 207 13.30 5.10 -0.08
C LEU A 207 14.21 6.27 -0.49
N LEU A 208 13.76 7.10 -1.43
CA LEU A 208 14.48 8.28 -1.93
C LEU A 208 14.35 9.50 -1.01
N MET A 209 13.80 9.35 0.19
CA MET A 209 13.60 10.46 1.14
C MET A 209 12.69 11.56 0.59
N GLY A 210 11.74 11.21 -0.27
CA GLY A 210 10.79 12.16 -0.81
C GLY A 210 9.90 12.75 0.28
N ALA A 211 9.61 14.04 0.15
CA ALA A 211 8.61 14.69 0.99
C ALA A 211 7.23 14.09 0.72
N PRO A 212 6.41 13.86 1.75
CA PRO A 212 5.05 13.36 1.57
C PRO A 212 4.18 14.39 0.86
N GLU A 213 3.29 13.94 -0.02
CA GLU A 213 2.39 14.82 -0.79
C GLU A 213 1.46 15.65 0.10
N THR A 214 1.21 15.19 1.32
CA THR A 214 0.38 15.88 2.33
C THR A 214 1.06 17.13 2.90
N VAL A 215 2.37 17.31 2.71
CA VAL A 215 3.14 18.41 3.29
C VAL A 215 3.63 19.38 2.20
N SER A 216 3.02 20.57 2.16
CA SER A 216 3.52 21.69 1.36
C SER A 216 4.56 22.46 2.16
N LEU A 217 5.83 22.42 1.72
CA LEU A 217 6.90 23.13 2.41
C LEU A 217 6.67 24.65 2.46
N GLN A 218 6.06 25.24 1.42
CA GLN A 218 5.72 26.67 1.40
C GLN A 218 4.70 27.01 2.49
N ARG A 219 3.70 26.14 2.67
CA ARG A 219 2.71 26.33 3.73
C ARG A 219 3.33 26.14 5.12
N VAL A 220 4.19 25.14 5.27
CA VAL A 220 4.96 24.96 6.52
C VAL A 220 5.77 26.20 6.84
N GLN A 221 6.49 26.77 5.87
CA GLN A 221 7.24 28.01 6.06
C GLN A 221 6.36 29.14 6.58
N GLN A 222 5.25 29.42 5.89
CA GLN A 222 4.33 30.50 6.25
C GLN A 222 3.77 30.33 7.66
N GLU A 223 3.39 29.11 8.02
CA GLU A 223 2.82 28.80 9.33
C GLU A 223 3.86 28.95 10.45
N LEU A 224 5.11 28.56 10.21
CA LEU A 224 6.14 28.63 11.23
C LEU A 224 6.76 30.02 11.36
N GLU A 225 6.93 30.76 10.26
CA GLU A 225 7.38 32.16 10.28
C GLU A 225 6.33 33.11 10.89
N ALA A 226 5.07 32.68 10.99
CA ALA A 226 4.04 33.40 11.73
C ALA A 226 4.19 33.29 13.26
N LEU A 227 5.06 32.40 13.77
CA LEU A 227 5.31 32.26 15.21
C LEU A 227 6.20 33.40 15.72
N PRO A 228 5.87 34.01 16.87
CA PRO A 228 6.70 35.06 17.46
C PRO A 228 8.14 34.58 17.72
N GLY A 229 9.12 35.35 17.24
CA GLY A 229 10.54 35.06 17.42
C GLY A 229 11.18 34.25 16.29
N VAL A 230 10.40 33.68 15.37
CA VAL A 230 10.92 33.05 14.15
C VAL A 230 11.05 34.11 13.06
N GLN A 231 12.28 34.41 12.63
CA GLN A 231 12.51 35.36 11.55
C GLN A 231 12.46 34.70 10.17
N ASN A 232 12.98 33.47 10.08
CA ASN A 232 12.97 32.70 8.86
C ASN A 232 13.18 31.21 9.12
N ILE A 233 12.61 30.37 8.26
CA ILE A 233 12.96 28.95 8.18
C ILE A 233 13.54 28.62 6.81
N HIS A 234 14.66 27.91 6.80
CA HIS A 234 15.38 27.53 5.59
C HIS A 234 16.07 26.17 5.78
N HIS A 235 16.67 25.66 4.70
CA HIS A 235 17.35 24.35 4.70
C HIS A 235 16.44 23.23 5.25
N VAL A 236 15.22 23.19 4.74
CA VAL A 236 14.17 22.28 5.20
C VAL A 236 14.30 20.93 4.51
N HIS A 237 14.33 19.86 5.30
CA HIS A 237 14.21 18.49 4.85
C HIS A 237 12.99 17.84 5.50
N VAL A 238 12.14 17.22 4.70
CA VAL A 238 10.99 16.45 5.18
C VAL A 238 10.98 15.12 4.46
N TRP A 239 10.88 14.03 5.21
CA TRP A 239 10.86 12.69 4.63
C TRP A 239 10.04 11.73 5.48
N ARG A 240 9.66 10.60 4.87
CA ARG A 240 9.02 9.48 5.57
C ARG A 240 10.01 8.39 5.91
N MET A 241 9.84 7.76 7.08
CA MET A 241 10.59 6.54 7.43
C MET A 241 9.78 5.27 7.14
N ASN A 242 8.45 5.37 7.26
CA ASN A 242 7.43 4.39 6.89
C ASN A 242 6.12 5.17 6.59
N GLU A 243 4.96 4.50 6.63
CA GLU A 243 3.66 5.16 6.39
C GLU A 243 3.24 6.19 7.45
N GLN A 244 3.74 6.08 8.69
CA GLN A 244 3.26 6.85 9.85
C GLN A 244 4.29 7.86 10.40
N ASP A 245 5.57 7.59 10.19
CA ASP A 245 6.67 8.36 10.77
C ASP A 245 7.18 9.39 9.75
N ILE A 246 6.73 10.64 9.90
CA ILE A 246 7.23 11.80 9.14
C ILE A 246 8.27 12.54 9.97
N HIS A 247 9.44 12.72 9.38
CA HIS A 247 10.57 13.43 9.96
C HIS A 247 10.72 14.80 9.31
N PHE A 248 11.12 15.78 10.12
CA PHE A 248 11.36 17.16 9.72
C PHE A 248 12.68 17.66 10.29
N GLU A 249 13.49 18.29 9.43
CA GLU A 249 14.70 18.99 9.81
C GLU A 249 14.67 20.39 9.19
N ALA A 250 15.07 21.41 9.94
CA ALA A 250 15.22 22.75 9.41
C ALA A 250 16.19 23.59 10.22
N HIS A 251 16.70 24.64 9.58
CA HIS A 251 17.32 25.77 10.27
C HIS A 251 16.26 26.82 10.60
N VAL A 252 16.33 27.37 11.81
CA VAL A 252 15.41 28.38 12.33
C VAL A 252 16.23 29.61 12.71
N ASP A 253 16.06 30.68 11.95
CA ASP A 253 16.73 31.95 12.21
C ASP A 253 15.92 32.77 13.22
N VAL A 254 16.58 33.21 14.28
CA VAL A 254 16.02 33.94 15.41
C VAL A 254 16.88 35.16 15.76
N GLU A 255 16.37 36.04 16.62
CA GLU A 255 17.17 37.12 17.19
C GLU A 255 18.31 36.58 18.07
N ASP A 256 19.34 37.42 18.32
CA ASP A 256 20.42 37.06 19.25
C ASP A 256 19.85 36.86 20.66
N MET A 257 19.79 35.60 21.07
CA MET A 257 19.18 35.18 22.32
C MET A 257 19.90 33.96 22.89
N PRO A 258 19.85 33.75 24.22
CA PRO A 258 20.41 32.55 24.82
C PRO A 258 19.67 31.30 24.32
N VAL A 259 20.40 30.20 24.14
CA VAL A 259 19.86 28.90 23.67
C VAL A 259 18.66 28.42 24.52
N SER A 260 18.64 28.74 25.81
CA SER A 260 17.52 28.41 26.70
C SER A 260 16.20 29.09 26.30
N ALA A 261 16.24 30.27 25.69
CA ALA A 261 15.05 30.96 25.20
C ALA A 261 14.49 30.32 23.93
N CYS A 262 15.37 29.77 23.07
CA CYS A 262 14.97 29.04 21.86
C CYS A 262 14.10 27.81 22.17
N GLN A 263 14.20 27.23 23.37
CA GLN A 263 13.42 26.05 23.76
C GLN A 263 11.90 26.29 23.68
N GLN A 264 11.43 27.50 24.01
CA GLN A 264 10.01 27.83 23.92
C GLN A 264 9.54 27.89 22.47
N ILE A 265 10.37 28.45 21.57
CA ILE A 265 10.10 28.50 20.13
C ILE A 265 10.11 27.08 19.55
N SER A 266 11.08 26.23 19.94
CA SER A 266 11.17 24.82 19.51
C SER A 266 9.88 24.07 19.80
N ARG A 267 9.35 24.16 21.03
CA ARG A 267 8.09 23.50 21.40
C ARG A 267 6.90 24.00 20.57
N GLN A 268 6.79 25.30 20.35
CA GLN A 268 5.72 25.85 19.53
C GLN A 268 5.79 25.37 18.07
N ILE A 269 6.99 25.25 17.52
CA ILE A 269 7.21 24.69 16.18
C ILE A 269 6.84 23.21 16.16
N GLU A 270 7.33 22.42 17.11
CA GLU A 270 7.05 20.99 17.24
C GLU A 270 5.53 20.71 17.35
N ASP A 271 4.84 21.41 18.25
CA ASP A 271 3.39 21.27 18.46
C ASP A 271 2.63 21.61 17.16
N LYS A 272 2.99 22.72 16.50
CA LYS A 272 2.32 23.16 15.27
C LYS A 272 2.55 22.20 14.09
N LEU A 273 3.77 21.65 13.97
CA LEU A 273 4.10 20.64 12.95
C LEU A 273 3.34 19.33 13.19
N HIS A 274 3.22 18.90 14.45
CA HIS A 274 2.47 17.71 14.81
C HIS A 274 0.96 17.88 14.55
N GLU A 275 0.37 18.99 15.00
CA GLU A 275 -1.08 19.24 14.86
C GLU A 275 -1.55 19.38 13.41
N LEU A 276 -0.76 20.03 12.55
CA LEU A 276 -1.17 20.33 11.18
C LEU A 276 -0.76 19.27 10.16
N TYR A 277 0.34 18.55 10.42
CA TYR A 277 0.98 17.68 9.43
C TYR A 277 1.33 16.29 9.94
N GLU A 278 1.03 15.97 11.21
CA GLU A 278 1.36 14.68 11.85
C GLU A 278 2.86 14.36 11.81
N ILE A 279 3.72 15.39 11.86
CA ILE A 279 5.16 15.22 11.92
C ILE A 279 5.54 14.73 13.32
N THR A 280 6.15 13.55 13.39
CA THR A 280 6.43 12.83 14.65
C THR A 280 7.85 13.01 15.16
N HIS A 281 8.78 13.43 14.29
CA HIS A 281 10.17 13.64 14.66
C HIS A 281 10.71 14.93 14.06
N VAL A 282 11.20 15.82 14.91
CA VAL A 282 11.64 17.16 14.53
C VAL A 282 13.07 17.39 15.02
N THR A 283 13.94 17.91 14.15
CA THR A 283 15.26 18.42 14.51
C THR A 283 15.39 19.85 14.02
N LEU A 284 15.62 20.79 14.93
CA LEU A 284 15.74 22.21 14.61
C LEU A 284 17.13 22.72 14.97
N GLN A 285 17.78 23.38 14.01
CA GLN A 285 19.02 24.09 14.22
C GLN A 285 18.72 25.59 14.35
N PHE A 286 18.77 26.11 15.58
CA PHE A 286 18.58 27.54 15.84
C PHE A 286 19.84 28.33 15.51
N GLU A 287 19.68 29.44 14.79
CA GLU A 287 20.76 30.30 14.32
C GLU A 287 20.39 31.78 14.46
N CYS A 288 21.39 32.66 14.46
CA CYS A 288 21.21 34.10 14.41
C CYS A 288 22.08 34.69 13.30
N ASN A 289 21.47 35.06 12.18
CA ASN A 289 22.12 35.70 11.03
C ASN A 289 23.37 34.94 10.52
N ARG A 290 23.33 33.61 10.56
CA ARG A 290 24.47 32.76 10.17
C ARG A 290 24.50 32.46 8.67
N CYS A 291 23.34 32.17 8.06
CA CYS A 291 23.24 31.81 6.65
C CYS A 291 22.96 33.04 5.77
N GLU A 292 23.79 33.23 4.75
CA GLU A 292 23.61 34.29 3.74
C GLU A 292 22.47 33.96 2.76
N LEU A 293 22.27 32.67 2.45
CA LEU A 293 21.23 32.18 1.55
C LEU A 293 20.15 31.44 2.32
N LYS A 294 19.01 32.10 2.53
CA LYS A 294 17.84 31.58 3.28
C LYS A 294 16.80 30.95 2.35
N GLY A 295 17.23 29.94 1.60
CA GLY A 295 16.36 29.17 0.69
C GLY A 295 15.66 28.02 1.39
N LEU A 296 14.39 27.79 1.08
CA LEU A 296 13.60 26.73 1.70
C LEU A 296 14.21 25.33 1.48
N VAL A 297 14.60 25.04 0.25
CA VAL A 297 15.34 23.83 -0.13
C VAL A 297 16.71 24.28 -0.61
N TYR A 298 17.76 23.73 -0.02
CA TYR A 298 19.12 24.12 -0.35
C TYR A 298 19.59 23.38 -1.61
N ASN A 299 19.89 24.14 -2.68
CA ASN A 299 20.47 23.60 -3.89
C ASN A 299 22.00 23.56 -3.77
N HIS A 300 22.57 22.36 -3.61
CA HIS A 300 24.03 22.16 -3.53
C HIS A 300 24.83 22.63 -4.78
N GLN A 301 24.16 23.07 -5.85
CA GLN A 301 24.81 23.45 -7.12
C GLN A 301 25.29 24.91 -7.21
N HIS A 302 25.21 25.70 -6.13
CA HIS A 302 25.80 27.03 -6.09
C HIS A 302 26.94 27.09 -5.07
N LYS A 303 28.12 26.63 -5.51
CA LYS A 303 29.42 27.02 -4.94
C LYS A 303 30.26 27.61 -6.06
#